data_AF-A0A2V7HYM3-F1
#
_entry.id   AF-A0A2V7HYM3-F1
#
_cell.length_a   1.000
_cell.length_b   1.000
_cell.length_c   1.000
_cell.angle_alpha   90.00
_cell.angle_beta   90.00
_cell.angle_gamma   90.00
#
_symmetry.space_group_name_H-M   'P 1'
#
loop_
_entity.id
_entity.type
_entity.pdbx_description
1 polymer ?
#
loop_
_entity_poly.entity_id
_entity_poly.type
_entity_poly.pdbx_seq_one_letter_code
_entity_poly.pdbx_strand_id
1 'polypeptide(L)' 'FARIGVPHCPRCGDVISAQTVQQMVDRVMTVPAGSRLVILAPVVRGRKGEYRKLFFDLRRQGYVRVRVNGQLRELS' A
#
# COMPACT_ATOMS: atom_id res chain seq x y z
N PHE A 1 -2.21 -15.54 -20.32
CA PHE A 1 -2.37 -14.06 -20.29
C PHE A 1 -1.42 -13.35 -19.34
N ALA A 2 -1.27 -13.77 -18.07
CA ALA A 2 -0.49 -13.06 -17.05
C ALA A 2 1.01 -12.81 -17.32
N ARG A 3 1.63 -13.47 -18.32
CA ARG A 3 3.07 -13.33 -18.64
C ARG A 3 3.38 -12.71 -20.01
N ILE A 4 2.40 -12.61 -20.91
CA ILE A 4 2.66 -12.25 -22.33
C ILE A 4 1.82 -11.03 -22.76
N GLY A 5 0.65 -10.80 -22.15
CA GLY A 5 -0.18 -9.64 -22.50
C GLY A 5 0.41 -8.34 -21.94
N VAL A 6 0.54 -7.32 -22.78
CA VAL A 6 0.80 -5.96 -22.32
C VAL A 6 -0.47 -5.44 -21.65
N PRO A 7 -0.42 -5.06 -20.37
CA PRO A 7 -1.59 -4.54 -19.68
C PRO A 7 -1.90 -3.13 -20.20
N HIS A 8 -3.13 -2.91 -20.66
CA HIS A 8 -3.64 -1.59 -21.05
C HIS A 8 -4.67 -1.08 -20.06
N CYS A 9 -4.72 0.22 -19.86
CA CYS A 9 -5.72 0.86 -19.02
C CYS A 9 -7.11 0.77 -19.70
N PRO A 10 -8.15 0.25 -19.02
CA PRO A 10 -9.47 0.08 -19.62
C PRO A 10 -10.22 1.39 -19.88
N ARG A 11 -9.72 2.54 -19.37
CA ARG A 11 -10.35 3.86 -19.57
C ARG A 11 -9.71 4.67 -20.70
N CYS A 12 -8.38 4.69 -20.77
CA CYS A 12 -7.66 5.52 -21.75
C CYS A 12 -6.94 4.71 -22.84
N GLY A 13 -6.78 3.39 -22.67
CA GLY A 13 -6.08 2.53 -23.64
C GLY A 13 -4.55 2.54 -23.53
N ASP A 14 -3.98 3.42 -22.71
CA ASP A 14 -2.53 3.52 -22.52
C ASP A 14 -1.93 2.27 -21.88
N VAL A 15 -0.67 2.00 -22.20
CA VAL A 15 0.10 0.90 -21.61
C VAL A 15 0.36 1.17 -20.12
N ILE A 16 0.04 0.21 -19.27
CA ILE A 16 0.31 0.28 -17.83
C ILE A 16 1.80 0.01 -17.62
N SER A 17 2.51 1.02 -17.14
CA SER A 17 3.94 0.96 -16.79
C SER A 17 4.15 1.17 -15.29
N ALA A 18 5.36 0.85 -14.83
CA ALA A 18 5.77 1.12 -13.45
C ALA A 18 5.89 2.63 -13.22
N GLN A 19 5.36 3.10 -12.09
CA GLN A 19 5.46 4.50 -11.68
C GLN A 19 6.66 4.71 -10.77
N THR A 20 7.31 5.87 -10.88
CA THR A 20 8.39 6.27 -9.97
C THR A 20 7.81 6.74 -8.64
N VAL A 21 8.62 6.71 -7.58
CA VAL A 21 8.22 7.23 -6.26
C VAL A 21 7.81 8.70 -6.36
N GLN A 22 8.54 9.50 -7.13
CA GLN A 22 8.22 10.91 -7.35
C GLN A 22 6.83 11.09 -7.97
N GLN A 23 6.51 10.34 -9.03
CA GLN A 23 5.18 10.39 -9.65
C GLN A 23 4.06 10.03 -8.68
N MET A 24 4.30 9.11 -7.73
CA MET A 24 3.34 8.79 -6.68
C MET A 24 3.15 9.94 -5.70
N VAL A 25 4.24 10.60 -5.28
CA VAL A 25 4.21 11.76 -4.39
C VAL A 25 3.45 12.92 -5.05
N ASP A 26 3.81 13.26 -6.29
CA ASP A 26 3.17 14.34 -7.05
C ASP A 26 1.66 14.11 -7.15
N ARG A 27 1.23 12.87 -7.37
CA ARG A 27 -0.18 12.50 -7.42
C ARG A 27 -0.89 12.60 -6.07
N VAL A 28 -0.21 12.33 -4.96
CA VAL A 28 -0.80 12.54 -3.62
C VAL A 28 -0.96 14.04 -3.33
N MET A 29 -0.03 14.87 -3.83
CA MET A 29 -0.08 16.32 -3.66
C MET A 29 -1.22 17.00 -4.45
N THR A 30 -1.83 16.33 -5.43
CA THR A 30 -3.01 16.87 -6.15
C THR A 30 -4.33 16.70 -5.40
N VAL A 31 -4.34 15.96 -4.28
CA VAL A 31 -5.53 15.79 -3.44
C VAL A 31 -5.88 17.13 -2.77
N PRO A 32 -7.17 17.53 -2.70
CA PRO A 32 -7.57 18.80 -2.12
C PRO A 32 -7.06 19.01 -0.69
N ALA A 33 -6.58 20.21 -0.41
CA ALA A 33 -6.14 20.61 0.93
C ALA A 33 -7.27 20.40 1.96
N GLY A 34 -6.92 19.88 3.14
CA GLY A 34 -7.89 19.52 4.19
C GLY A 34 -8.46 18.10 4.08
N SER A 35 -8.13 17.36 3.01
CA SER A 35 -8.49 15.94 2.91
C SER A 35 -7.75 15.09 3.94
N ARG A 36 -8.47 14.28 4.71
CA ARG A 36 -7.87 13.30 5.63
C ARG A 36 -7.46 12.06 4.86
N LEU A 37 -6.16 11.87 4.70
CA LEU A 37 -5.57 10.68 4.07
C LEU A 37 -4.92 9.77 5.11
N VAL A 38 -5.07 8.45 4.92
CA VAL A 38 -4.36 7.44 5.70
C VAL A 38 -3.45 6.67 4.76
N ILE A 39 -2.14 6.83 4.90
CA ILE A 39 -1.14 6.12 4.11
C ILE A 39 -0.93 4.74 4.73
N LEU A 40 -1.16 3.69 3.94
CA LEU A 40 -1.05 2.29 4.38
C LEU A 40 0.01 1.57 3.56
N ALA A 41 0.86 0.80 4.23
CA ALA A 41 1.81 -0.12 3.61
C ALA A 41 1.31 -1.57 3.74
N PRO A 42 0.87 -2.23 2.66
CA PRO A 42 0.37 -3.61 2.71
C PRO A 42 1.53 -4.62 2.72
N VAL A 43 2.08 -4.88 3.92
CA VAL A 43 3.25 -5.75 4.12
C VAL A 43 2.93 -7.24 3.86
N VAL A 44 1.70 -7.66 4.16
CA VAL A 44 1.23 -9.04 3.95
C VAL A 44 -0.01 -9.02 3.08
N ARG A 45 -0.04 -9.85 2.03
CA ARG A 45 -1.20 -10.01 1.14
C ARG A 45 -1.48 -11.49 0.88
N GLY A 46 -2.64 -11.99 1.29
CA GLY A 46 -3.14 -13.33 0.94
C GLY A 46 -2.27 -14.51 1.39
N ARG A 47 -1.43 -14.33 2.42
CA ARG A 47 -0.55 -15.37 2.96
C ARG A 47 -1.04 -15.78 4.34
N LYS A 48 -1.03 -17.09 4.61
CA LYS A 48 -1.28 -17.64 5.95
C LYS A 48 0.02 -17.66 6.75
N GLY A 49 -0.07 -17.43 8.06
CA GLY A 49 1.08 -17.52 8.98
C GLY A 49 0.88 -16.72 10.25
N GLU A 50 1.65 -17.06 11.28
CA GLU A 50 1.76 -16.25 12.50
C GLU A 50 2.84 -15.17 12.32
N TYR A 51 2.42 -13.91 12.26
CA TYR A 51 3.31 -12.76 11.99
C TYR A 51 3.96 -12.17 13.25
N ARG A 52 4.27 -12.99 14.28
CA ARG A 52 4.80 -12.51 15.58
C ARG A 52 6.07 -11.68 15.42
N LYS A 53 7.05 -12.19 14.66
CA LYS A 53 8.31 -11.48 14.39
C LYS A 53 8.07 -10.15 13.66
N LEU A 54 7.18 -10.15 12.67
CA LEU A 54 6.84 -8.94 11.91
C LEU A 54 6.24 -7.85 12.82
N PHE A 55 5.30 -8.21 13.70
CA PHE A 55 4.73 -7.23 14.64
C PHE A 55 5.76 -6.69 15.62
N PHE A 56 6.68 -7.53 16.08
CA PHE A 56 7.79 -7.11 16.92
C PHE A 56 8.74 -6.14 16.21
N ASP A 57 9.09 -6.44 14.95
CA ASP A 57 9.95 -5.58 14.13
C ASP A 57 9.27 -4.23 13.83
N LEU A 58 7.96 -4.25 13.52
CA LEU A 58 7.18 -3.02 13.31
C LEU A 58 7.11 -2.16 14.59
N ARG A 59 6.96 -2.79 15.76
CA ARG A 59 7.00 -2.09 17.04
C ARG A 59 8.38 -1.47 17.30
N ARG A 60 9.47 -2.20 17.02
CA ARG A 60 10.85 -1.67 17.12
C ARG A 60 11.10 -0.50 16.18
N GLN A 61 10.45 -0.48 15.02
CA GLN A 61 10.51 0.64 14.07
C GLN A 61 9.65 1.85 14.50
N GLY A 62 8.90 1.74 15.60
CA GLY A 62 8.10 2.84 16.16
C GLY A 62 6.69 2.98 15.57
N TYR A 63 6.20 1.99 14.81
CA TYR A 63 4.82 2.02 14.33
C TYR A 63 3.84 1.76 15.48
N VAL A 64 2.81 2.59 15.57
CA VAL A 64 1.79 2.50 16.64
C VAL A 64 0.55 1.73 16.19
N ARG A 65 0.18 1.82 14.91
CA ARG A 65 -1.08 1.27 14.37
C ARG A 65 -0.84 0.34 13.20
N VAL A 66 -1.56 -0.78 13.18
CA VAL A 66 -1.58 -1.77 12.09
C VAL A 66 -3.00 -2.08 11.68
N ARG A 67 -3.20 -2.40 10.40
CA ARG A 67 -4.49 -2.87 9.88
C ARG A 67 -4.42 -4.36 9.59
N VAL A 68 -5.10 -5.16 10.41
CA VAL A 68 -5.15 -6.63 10.29
C VAL A 68 -6.56 -7.05 9.90
N ASN A 69 -6.70 -7.75 8.77
CA ASN A 69 -8.01 -8.21 8.26
C ASN A 69 -9.07 -7.09 8.21
N GLY A 70 -8.65 -5.89 7.82
CA GLY A 70 -9.53 -4.72 7.72
C GLY A 70 -9.69 -3.92 9.03
N GLN A 71 -9.33 -4.47 10.18
CA GLN A 71 -9.45 -3.81 11.48
C GLN A 71 -8.17 -3.07 11.87
N LEU A 72 -8.30 -1.82 12.31
CA LEU A 72 -7.20 -1.06 12.91
C LEU A 72 -6.97 -1.56 14.34
N ARG A 73 -5.71 -1.85 14.66
CA ARG A 73 -5.24 -2.29 15.99
C ARG A 73 -3.98 -1.55 16.36
N GLU A 74 -3.76 -1.37 17.66
CA GLU A 74 -2.55 -0.76 18.18
C GLU A 74 -1.49 -1.83 18.48
N LEU A 75 -0.24 -1.50 18.19
CA LEU A 75 0.94 -2.27 18.54
C LEU A 75 1.39 -1.85 19.95
N SER A 76 0.61 -2.23 20.97
CA SER A 76 0.98 -1.97 22.38
C SER A 76 2.15 -2.80 22.84
#